data_AF-A0A7S2CH00-F1
#
_entry.id   AF-A0A7S2CH00-F1
#
_cell.length_a   1.000
_cell.length_b   1.000
_cell.length_c   1.000
_cell.angle_alpha   90.00
_cell.angle_beta   90.00
_cell.angle_gamma   90.00
#
_symmetry.space_group_name_H-M   'P 1'
#
loop_
_entity.id
_entity.type
_entity.pdbx_description
1 polymer ?
#
loop_
_entity_poly.entity_id
_entity_poly.type
_entity_poly.pdbx_seq_one_letter_code
_entity_poly.pdbx_strand_id
1 'polypeptide(L)'
;EIFINYYEILVRNAFGNLRSILKEVSYSGLMASYLTFQNSESLAASGTLPDENYARESMQLFSVGLIELTEDGAYQRDSLGNPIETYDTEDIGEFAKCWTGFSLRDQRGNVDVEGHSRGNRIDPMRIRGNGHDSKRDLFPKTNLYDGHLGDGYPLCADLPDSHFLSKGARWSYIGHAPGARLQPEAIHEKTKYRMHGLGVEQYRFGPNWHWTLDESAVKSIPRIRPNPATSLLYQQLCGNRAIGTK
;
A
#
# COMPACT_ATOMS: atom_id res chain seq x y z
N GLU A 1 3.71 -17.01 23.63
CA GLU A 1 3.79 -16.96 22.16
C GLU A 1 3.88 -15.53 21.60
N ILE A 2 2.92 -14.64 21.91
CA ILE A 2 2.82 -13.28 21.32
C ILE A 2 4.10 -12.44 21.44
N PHE A 3 4.71 -12.35 22.63
CA PHE A 3 5.93 -11.57 22.83
C PHE A 3 7.15 -12.14 22.09
N ILE A 4 7.23 -13.47 21.95
CA ILE A 4 8.30 -14.13 21.20
C ILE A 4 8.15 -13.79 19.72
N ASN A 5 6.93 -13.87 19.18
CA ASN A 5 6.67 -13.49 17.79
C ASN A 5 7.00 -12.01 17.51
N TYR A 6 6.68 -11.11 18.45
CA TYR A 6 7.08 -9.70 18.34
C TYR A 6 8.60 -9.54 18.34
N TYR A 7 9.32 -10.24 19.23
CA TYR A 7 10.78 -10.25 19.26
C TYR A 7 11.39 -10.82 17.97
N GLU A 8 10.79 -11.84 17.36
CA GLU A 8 11.25 -12.40 16.09
C GLU A 8 11.24 -11.38 14.93
N ILE A 9 10.36 -10.36 14.96
CA ILE A 9 10.39 -9.26 13.98
C ILE A 9 11.74 -8.54 14.05
N LEU A 10 12.21 -8.26 15.27
CA LEU A 10 13.49 -7.59 15.50
C LEU A 10 14.67 -8.47 15.09
N VAL A 11 14.60 -9.77 15.40
CA VAL A 11 15.65 -10.75 15.00
C VAL A 11 15.74 -10.86 13.48
N ARG A 12 14.62 -11.02 12.77
CA ARG A 12 14.60 -11.15 11.30
C ARG A 12 15.10 -9.90 10.60
N ASN A 13 14.91 -8.73 11.20
CA ASN A 13 15.32 -7.44 10.66
C ASN A 13 16.60 -6.88 11.32
N ALA A 14 17.35 -7.69 12.08
CA ALA A 14 18.50 -7.22 12.86
C ALA A 14 19.58 -6.53 12.01
N PHE A 15 19.75 -6.97 10.76
CA PHE A 15 20.69 -6.38 9.79
C PHE A 15 19.96 -5.70 8.61
N GLY A 16 18.66 -5.44 8.78
CA GLY A 16 17.81 -4.80 7.77
C GLY A 16 17.85 -3.27 7.85
N ASN A 17 16.76 -2.63 7.44
CA ASN A 17 16.58 -1.19 7.56
C ASN A 17 15.37 -0.88 8.46
N LEU A 18 15.34 0.35 8.99
CA LEU A 18 14.30 0.82 9.91
C LEU A 18 12.89 0.70 9.30
N ARG A 19 12.74 0.99 8.00
CA ARG A 19 11.44 0.89 7.32
C ARG A 19 10.87 -0.53 7.35
N SER A 20 11.70 -1.55 7.17
CA SER A 20 11.26 -2.96 7.27
C SER A 20 10.79 -3.30 8.68
N ILE A 21 11.53 -2.86 9.70
CA ILE A 21 11.14 -3.06 11.11
C ILE A 21 9.81 -2.38 11.40
N LEU A 22 9.69 -1.07 11.10
CA LEU A 22 8.48 -0.30 11.36
C LEU A 22 7.27 -0.87 10.61
N LYS A 23 7.45 -1.31 9.36
CA LYS A 23 6.38 -1.97 8.60
C LYS A 23 5.89 -3.23 9.32
N GLU A 24 6.77 -4.13 9.71
CA GLU A 24 6.35 -5.37 10.37
C GLU A 24 5.75 -5.14 11.75
N VAL A 25 6.34 -4.23 12.54
CA VAL A 25 5.83 -3.81 13.84
C VAL A 25 4.43 -3.19 13.70
N SER A 26 4.19 -2.35 12.69
CA SER A 26 2.89 -1.73 12.42
C SER A 26 1.78 -2.76 12.13
N TYR A 27 2.14 -3.92 11.57
CA TYR A 27 1.18 -4.98 11.29
C TYR A 27 1.05 -5.97 12.45
N SER A 28 1.81 -5.82 13.54
CA SER A 28 1.69 -6.68 14.71
C SER A 28 0.41 -6.36 15.50
N GLY A 29 -0.37 -7.39 15.82
CA GLY A 29 -1.55 -7.24 16.69
C GLY A 29 -1.20 -6.78 18.11
N LEU A 30 0.03 -7.06 18.58
CA LEU A 30 0.50 -6.57 19.88
C LEU A 30 0.70 -5.05 19.86
N MET A 31 1.39 -4.53 18.83
CA MET A 31 1.61 -3.10 18.66
C MET A 31 0.30 -2.33 18.47
N ALA A 32 -0.62 -2.90 17.69
CA ALA A 32 -1.95 -2.34 17.47
C ALA A 32 -2.77 -2.16 18.74
N SER A 33 -2.69 -3.12 19.65
CA SER A 33 -3.34 -3.03 20.95
C SER A 33 -2.59 -2.08 21.89
N TYR A 34 -1.27 -1.94 21.74
CA TYR A 34 -0.44 -1.09 22.60
C TYR A 34 -0.64 0.40 22.28
N LEU A 35 -0.65 0.77 21.01
CA LEU A 35 -0.85 2.14 20.52
C LEU A 35 -2.23 2.36 19.90
N THR A 36 -3.22 1.60 20.39
CA THR A 36 -4.66 1.83 20.25
C THR A 36 -5.25 1.97 18.83
N PHE A 37 -4.49 1.70 17.78
CA PHE A 37 -5.00 1.74 16.40
C PHE A 37 -5.69 0.43 15.96
N GLN A 38 -5.73 -0.61 16.81
CA GLN A 38 -6.50 -1.83 16.51
C GLN A 38 -8.00 -1.51 16.37
N ASN A 39 -8.58 -1.81 15.22
CA ASN A 39 -9.96 -1.51 14.84
C ASN A 39 -10.30 -0.01 14.84
N SER A 40 -9.31 0.88 14.75
CA SER A 40 -9.57 2.31 14.54
C SER A 40 -10.31 2.50 13.21
N GLU A 41 -11.28 3.41 13.19
CA GLU A 41 -12.18 3.61 12.06
C GLU A 41 -12.06 5.03 11.53
N SER A 42 -12.40 5.22 10.25
CA SER A 42 -12.51 6.55 9.67
C SER A 42 -13.66 7.34 10.29
N LEU A 43 -13.57 8.67 10.18
CA LEU A 43 -14.65 9.56 10.57
C LEU A 43 -15.96 9.23 9.84
N ALA A 44 -15.88 8.88 8.56
CA ALA A 44 -17.04 8.51 7.75
C ALA A 44 -17.72 7.21 8.22
N ALA A 45 -16.96 6.27 8.80
CA ALA A 45 -17.49 4.99 9.26
C ALA A 45 -18.06 5.06 10.68
N SER A 46 -17.38 5.77 11.59
CA SER A 46 -17.71 5.77 13.02
C SER A 46 -18.37 7.05 13.54
N GLY A 47 -18.26 8.16 12.80
CA GLY A 47 -18.67 9.49 13.27
C GLY A 47 -17.69 10.13 14.27
N THR A 48 -16.58 9.47 14.59
CA THR A 48 -15.53 9.97 15.48
C THR A 48 -14.19 10.06 14.76
N LEU A 49 -13.32 10.97 15.19
CA LEU A 49 -11.97 11.06 14.62
C LEU A 49 -11.18 9.76 14.88
N PRO A 50 -10.31 9.34 13.94
CA PRO A 50 -9.42 8.21 14.14
C PRO A 50 -8.51 8.35 15.36
N ASP A 51 -7.98 7.24 15.84
CA ASP A 51 -7.03 7.23 16.95
C ASP A 51 -5.65 7.74 16.47
N GLU A 52 -5.15 8.78 17.14
CA GLU A 52 -3.92 9.48 16.77
C GLU A 52 -2.66 8.89 17.40
N ASN A 53 -2.79 8.02 18.40
CA ASN A 53 -1.69 7.62 19.26
C ASN A 53 -0.56 6.98 18.44
N TYR A 54 -0.89 6.01 17.57
CA TYR A 54 0.12 5.40 16.72
C TYR A 54 0.75 6.36 15.71
N ALA A 55 -0.03 7.28 15.14
CA ALA A 55 0.52 8.29 14.23
C ALA A 55 1.55 9.16 14.94
N ARG A 56 1.20 9.67 16.13
CA ARG A 56 2.07 10.49 16.99
C ARG A 56 3.34 9.74 17.37
N GLU A 57 3.23 8.54 17.92
CA GLU A 57 4.40 7.76 18.35
C GLU A 57 5.28 7.34 17.17
N SER A 58 4.68 7.03 16.01
CA SER A 58 5.43 6.67 14.80
C SER A 58 6.34 7.80 14.33
N MET A 59 5.87 9.06 14.42
CA MET A 59 6.66 10.23 14.04
C MET A 59 7.62 10.63 15.17
N GLN A 60 7.12 10.78 16.40
CA GLN A 60 7.88 11.39 17.50
C GLN A 60 8.92 10.47 18.13
N LEU A 61 8.62 9.18 18.33
CA LEU A 61 9.50 8.26 19.07
C LEU A 61 10.23 7.28 18.17
N PHE A 62 9.62 6.90 17.04
CA PHE A 62 10.14 5.81 16.22
C PHE A 62 10.83 6.26 14.93
N SER A 63 10.69 7.52 14.52
CA SER A 63 11.29 8.00 13.27
C SER A 63 11.89 9.40 13.36
N VAL A 64 11.10 10.43 13.06
CA VAL A 64 11.60 11.77 12.69
C VAL A 64 11.83 12.68 13.90
N GLY A 65 11.14 12.47 15.01
CA GLY A 65 11.25 13.31 16.20
C GLY A 65 10.35 14.55 16.15
N LEU A 66 10.52 15.43 17.15
CA LEU A 66 9.69 16.64 17.33
C LEU A 66 10.24 17.85 16.55
N ILE A 67 11.55 17.90 16.32
CA ILE A 67 12.26 19.06 15.81
C ILE A 67 13.11 18.63 14.61
N GLU A 68 13.07 19.42 13.55
CA GLU A 68 13.88 19.16 12.36
C GLU A 68 15.38 19.30 12.65
N LEU A 69 16.14 18.37 12.07
CA LEU A 69 17.60 18.33 12.19
C LEU A 69 18.24 18.65 10.85
N THR A 70 19.39 19.32 10.89
CA THR A 70 20.32 19.44 9.78
C THR A 70 21.04 18.11 9.55
N GLU A 71 21.74 17.95 8.43
CA GLU A 71 22.47 16.70 8.12
C GLU A 71 23.56 16.36 9.15
N ASP A 72 24.12 17.36 9.83
CA ASP A 72 25.08 17.21 10.93
C ASP A 72 24.42 17.00 12.30
N GLY A 73 23.08 16.94 12.37
CA GLY A 73 22.32 16.62 13.58
C GLY A 73 22.04 17.82 14.50
N ALA A 74 22.33 19.05 14.07
CA ALA A 74 21.94 20.25 14.79
C ALA A 74 20.47 20.60 14.51
N TYR A 75 19.82 21.33 15.42
CA TYR A 75 18.46 21.80 15.18
C TYR A 75 18.42 22.79 14.02
N GLN A 76 17.54 22.56 13.04
CA GLN A 76 17.16 23.58 12.08
C GLN A 76 16.42 24.70 12.79
N ARG A 77 16.69 25.94 12.38
CA ARG A 77 16.14 27.14 13.01
C ARG A 77 15.46 28.03 12.00
N ASP A 78 14.35 28.64 12.41
CA ASP A 78 13.66 29.66 11.65
C ASP A 78 14.48 30.98 11.59
N SER A 79 13.93 31.98 10.91
CA SER A 79 14.56 33.31 10.79
C SER A 79 14.68 34.07 12.12
N LEU A 80 13.99 33.62 13.17
CA LEU A 80 13.99 34.18 14.52
C LEU A 80 14.94 33.40 15.46
N GLY A 81 15.55 32.31 14.98
CA GLY A 81 16.45 31.45 15.74
C GLY A 81 15.75 30.37 16.57
N ASN A 82 14.44 30.16 16.42
CA ASN A 82 13.71 29.09 17.11
C ASN A 82 13.85 27.76 16.35
N PRO A 83 13.93 26.61 17.06
CA PRO A 83 13.89 25.31 16.40
C PRO A 83 12.60 25.11 15.59
N ILE A 84 12.71 24.50 14.42
CA ILE A 84 11.56 24.20 13.55
C ILE A 84 10.93 22.88 13.98
N GLU A 85 9.64 22.88 14.25
CA GLU A 85 8.87 21.66 14.56
C GLU A 85 8.72 20.78 13.31
N THR A 86 8.84 19.47 13.47
CA THR A 86 8.81 18.52 12.34
C THR A 86 7.40 18.28 11.78
N TYR A 87 6.38 18.48 12.62
CA TYR A 87 4.98 18.28 12.26
C TYR A 87 4.10 19.07 13.23
N ASP A 88 2.86 19.34 12.82
CA ASP A 88 1.85 19.99 13.66
C ASP A 88 0.71 19.04 14.08
N THR A 89 -0.38 19.58 14.63
CA THR A 89 -1.50 18.75 15.09
C THR A 89 -2.32 18.22 13.91
N GLU A 90 -2.42 19.01 12.85
CA GLU A 90 -3.11 18.70 11.61
C GLU A 90 -2.44 17.49 10.93
N ASP A 91 -1.10 17.48 10.87
CA ASP A 91 -0.31 16.34 10.38
C ASP A 91 -0.64 15.06 11.16
N ILE A 92 -0.70 15.11 12.48
CA ILE A 92 -1.03 13.94 13.31
C ILE A 92 -2.41 13.39 12.94
N GLY A 93 -3.39 14.28 12.75
CA GLY A 93 -4.74 13.91 12.31
C GLY A 93 -4.77 13.27 10.92
N GLU A 94 -3.99 13.79 9.97
CA GLU A 94 -3.89 13.23 8.62
C GLU A 94 -3.20 11.86 8.60
N PHE A 95 -2.12 11.71 9.37
CA PHE A 95 -1.42 10.44 9.52
C PHE A 95 -2.26 9.40 10.29
N ALA A 96 -3.09 9.80 11.25
CA ALA A 96 -4.01 8.90 11.96
C ALA A 96 -4.97 8.18 10.99
N LYS A 97 -5.41 8.86 9.93
CA LYS A 97 -6.27 8.26 8.88
C LYS A 97 -5.59 7.09 8.18
N CYS A 98 -4.25 7.05 8.11
CA CYS A 98 -3.50 5.92 7.53
C CYS A 98 -3.65 4.62 8.33
N TRP A 99 -3.95 4.73 9.62
CA TRP A 99 -4.02 3.62 10.58
C TRP A 99 -5.44 3.12 10.85
N THR A 100 -6.41 3.58 10.06
CA THR A 100 -7.79 3.10 10.09
C THR A 100 -7.95 1.75 9.37
N GLY A 101 -8.95 0.97 9.80
CA GLY A 101 -9.34 -0.30 9.19
C GLY A 101 -8.46 -1.50 9.55
N PHE A 102 -7.45 -1.35 10.42
CA PHE A 102 -6.63 -2.48 10.86
C PHE A 102 -7.41 -3.39 11.81
N SER A 103 -7.34 -4.70 11.58
CA SER A 103 -8.00 -5.69 12.43
C SER A 103 -7.18 -6.96 12.54
N LEU A 104 -7.34 -7.65 13.66
CA LEU A 104 -6.77 -8.97 13.85
C LEU A 104 -7.33 -9.96 12.83
N ARG A 105 -6.49 -10.95 12.50
CA ARG A 105 -6.93 -12.08 11.67
C ARG A 105 -7.85 -13.00 12.45
N ASP A 106 -8.58 -13.80 11.69
CA ASP A 106 -9.37 -14.88 12.25
C ASP A 106 -8.44 -15.91 12.89
N GLN A 107 -8.96 -16.61 13.88
CA GLN A 107 -8.21 -17.60 14.65
C GLN A 107 -7.87 -18.82 13.79
N ARG A 108 -6.69 -19.41 14.03
CA ARG A 108 -6.27 -20.68 13.43
C ARG A 108 -5.95 -21.71 14.52
N GLY A 109 -6.16 -22.99 14.24
CA GLY A 109 -6.15 -24.06 15.24
C GLY A 109 -4.80 -24.39 15.89
N ASN A 110 -3.70 -23.84 15.38
CA ASN A 110 -2.33 -24.03 15.91
C ASN A 110 -1.81 -22.80 16.67
N VAL A 111 -2.70 -21.92 17.14
CA VAL A 111 -2.35 -20.76 17.97
C VAL A 111 -2.96 -20.97 19.34
N ASP A 112 -2.12 -20.97 20.36
CA ASP A 112 -2.59 -21.12 21.73
C ASP A 112 -3.31 -19.83 22.18
N VAL A 113 -4.47 -20.00 22.81
CA VAL A 113 -5.41 -18.93 23.12
C VAL A 113 -5.72 -18.82 24.61
N GLU A 114 -5.02 -19.59 25.46
CA GLU A 114 -5.27 -19.63 26.90
C GLU A 114 -5.50 -18.21 27.47
N GLY A 115 -6.76 -17.92 27.84
CA GLY A 115 -7.18 -16.67 28.48
C GLY A 115 -7.33 -15.43 27.58
N HIS A 116 -7.14 -15.51 26.26
CA HIS A 116 -7.19 -14.35 25.36
C HIS A 116 -8.24 -14.52 24.25
N SER A 117 -9.52 -14.36 24.62
CA SER A 117 -10.70 -14.34 23.73
C SER A 117 -10.70 -13.23 22.65
N ARG A 118 -9.57 -12.58 22.38
CA ARG A 118 -9.46 -11.31 21.64
C ARG A 118 -8.90 -11.46 20.21
N GLY A 119 -8.75 -12.67 19.69
CA GLY A 119 -8.36 -12.93 18.28
C GLY A 119 -6.87 -13.19 18.06
N ASN A 120 -6.50 -13.46 16.80
CA ASN A 120 -5.13 -13.86 16.41
C ASN A 120 -4.19 -12.64 16.41
N ARG A 121 -3.30 -12.58 17.40
CA ARG A 121 -2.29 -11.52 17.58
C ARG A 121 -0.89 -11.90 17.13
N ILE A 122 -0.71 -13.14 16.65
CA ILE A 122 0.57 -13.69 16.21
C ILE A 122 0.74 -13.42 14.72
N ASP A 123 -0.31 -13.66 13.95
CA ASP A 123 -0.25 -13.38 12.52
C ASP A 123 -0.39 -11.87 12.26
N PRO A 124 0.27 -11.34 11.21
CA PRO A 124 0.12 -9.95 10.81
C PRO A 124 -1.35 -9.58 10.59
N MET A 125 -1.75 -8.44 11.14
CA MET A 125 -3.09 -7.87 10.98
C MET A 125 -3.47 -7.71 9.52
N ARG A 126 -4.78 -7.63 9.27
CA ARG A 126 -5.34 -7.31 7.96
C ARG A 126 -6.05 -5.97 8.01
N ILE A 127 -5.95 -5.21 6.92
CA ILE A 127 -6.80 -4.05 6.70
C ILE A 127 -8.15 -4.57 6.19
N ARG A 128 -9.23 -4.28 6.91
CA ARG A 128 -10.61 -4.56 6.48
C ARG A 128 -11.14 -3.35 5.73
N GLY A 129 -11.66 -3.60 4.53
CA GLY A 129 -12.44 -2.62 3.78
C GLY A 129 -11.86 -2.31 2.40
N ASN A 130 -12.30 -3.06 1.40
CA ASN A 130 -12.32 -2.61 0.01
C ASN A 130 -13.80 -2.34 -0.33
N GLY A 131 -14.25 -1.07 -0.34
CA GLY A 131 -15.60 -0.68 -0.74
C GLY A 131 -16.35 0.23 0.24
N HIS A 132 -17.66 0.41 0.02
CA HIS A 132 -18.54 1.35 0.73
C HIS A 132 -18.68 1.11 2.25
N ASP A 133 -18.37 -0.09 2.74
CA ASP A 133 -18.37 -0.46 4.17
C ASP A 133 -16.96 -0.44 4.80
N SER A 134 -16.00 0.25 4.17
CA SER A 134 -14.64 0.28 4.69
C SER A 134 -14.54 1.16 5.93
N LYS A 135 -14.19 0.53 7.07
CA LYS A 135 -13.66 1.24 8.26
C LYS A 135 -12.37 2.02 7.96
N ARG A 136 -11.79 1.79 6.78
CA ARG A 136 -10.64 2.50 6.23
C ARG A 136 -11.05 3.87 5.71
N ASP A 137 -10.22 4.86 5.97
CA ASP A 137 -10.33 6.16 5.31
C ASP A 137 -9.90 6.01 3.84
N LEU A 138 -10.75 6.43 2.90
CA LEU A 138 -10.54 6.26 1.46
C LEU A 138 -9.91 7.49 0.78
N PHE A 139 -9.86 8.63 1.45
CA PHE A 139 -9.40 9.87 0.84
C PHE A 139 -7.87 9.89 0.70
N PRO A 140 -7.29 10.72 -0.17
CA PRO A 140 -5.86 11.00 -0.14
C PRO A 140 -5.45 11.57 1.23
N LYS A 141 -4.25 11.21 1.71
CA LYS A 141 -3.68 11.71 2.98
C LYS A 141 -2.51 12.59 2.63
N THR A 142 -2.34 13.69 3.35
CA THR A 142 -1.20 14.57 3.15
C THR A 142 0.11 13.92 3.62
N ASN A 143 1.23 14.41 3.11
CA ASN A 143 2.57 14.16 3.63
C ASN A 143 3.03 15.40 4.42
N LEU A 144 4.18 15.31 5.08
CA LEU A 144 4.76 16.41 5.89
C LEU A 144 5.27 17.61 5.09
N TYR A 145 5.18 17.58 3.75
CA TYR A 145 5.76 18.57 2.86
C TYR A 145 4.71 19.12 1.87
N ASP A 146 3.48 19.35 2.34
CA ASP A 146 2.37 19.95 1.59
C ASP A 146 1.94 19.20 0.30
N GLY A 147 2.19 17.90 0.22
CA GLY A 147 1.71 17.02 -0.86
C GLY A 147 0.87 15.85 -0.34
N HIS A 148 0.56 14.85 -1.16
CA HIS A 148 -0.08 13.61 -0.69
C HIS A 148 0.87 12.42 -0.65
N LEU A 149 0.56 11.47 0.24
CA LEU A 149 1.22 10.18 0.26
C LEU A 149 1.01 9.45 -1.08
N GLY A 150 2.11 9.20 -1.78
CA GLY A 150 2.12 8.50 -3.08
C GLY A 150 2.13 9.41 -4.30
N ASP A 151 2.17 10.75 -4.14
CA ASP A 151 2.33 11.69 -5.26
C ASP A 151 3.73 11.61 -5.90
N GLY A 152 4.73 11.11 -5.17
CA GLY A 152 6.09 10.91 -5.66
C GLY A 152 6.25 9.70 -6.60
N TYR A 153 7.30 9.72 -7.42
CA TYR A 153 7.67 8.54 -8.20
C TYR A 153 8.20 7.43 -7.27
N PRO A 154 7.79 6.16 -7.49
CA PRO A 154 8.33 5.05 -6.71
C PRO A 154 9.84 4.94 -6.93
N LEU A 155 10.59 4.79 -5.84
CA LEU A 155 12.03 4.55 -5.91
C LEU A 155 12.28 3.20 -6.58
N CYS A 156 13.32 3.11 -7.41
CA CYS A 156 13.66 1.87 -8.10
C CYS A 156 13.95 0.71 -7.13
N ALA A 157 14.44 1.02 -5.92
CA ALA A 157 14.72 0.04 -4.87
C ALA A 157 13.45 -0.51 -4.19
N ASP A 158 12.33 0.21 -4.30
CA ASP A 158 11.07 -0.11 -3.62
C ASP A 158 10.15 -1.00 -4.47
N LEU A 159 10.49 -1.17 -5.74
CA LEU A 159 9.66 -1.91 -6.68
C LEU A 159 10.10 -3.37 -6.75
N PRO A 160 9.15 -4.32 -6.76
CA PRO A 160 9.47 -5.74 -6.87
C PRO A 160 10.12 -6.04 -8.23
N ASP A 161 10.90 -7.12 -8.31
CA ASP A 161 11.67 -7.49 -9.51
C ASP A 161 10.83 -7.58 -10.80
N SER A 162 9.53 -7.84 -10.69
CA SER A 162 8.55 -7.88 -11.80
C SER A 162 7.44 -6.85 -11.63
N HIS A 163 7.82 -5.60 -11.38
CA HIS A 163 6.87 -4.51 -11.15
C HIS A 163 6.21 -4.01 -12.44
N PHE A 164 5.09 -3.29 -12.29
CA PHE A 164 4.26 -2.94 -13.44
C PHE A 164 4.82 -1.87 -14.38
N LEU A 165 5.86 -1.19 -13.92
CA LEU A 165 6.56 -0.13 -14.64
C LEU A 165 7.83 -0.65 -15.34
N SER A 166 8.13 -1.95 -15.28
CA SER A 166 9.33 -2.52 -15.89
C SER A 166 9.25 -2.46 -17.42
N LYS A 167 10.40 -2.23 -18.07
CA LYS A 167 10.49 -2.20 -19.54
C LYS A 167 10.07 -3.57 -20.11
N GLY A 168 9.08 -3.57 -21.00
CA GLY A 168 8.54 -4.78 -21.62
C GLY A 168 7.47 -5.52 -20.80
N ALA A 169 7.07 -4.97 -19.63
CA ALA A 169 5.97 -5.54 -18.86
C ALA A 169 4.67 -5.51 -19.68
N ARG A 170 3.96 -6.65 -19.70
CA ARG A 170 2.69 -6.82 -20.42
C ARG A 170 1.55 -6.96 -19.42
N TRP A 171 0.47 -6.23 -19.67
CA TRP A 171 -0.73 -6.22 -18.83
C TRP A 171 -1.83 -7.01 -19.54
N SER A 172 -2.57 -7.82 -18.79
CA SER A 172 -3.80 -8.42 -19.28
C SER A 172 -4.94 -8.01 -18.35
N TYR A 173 -5.99 -7.44 -18.93
CA TYR A 173 -7.18 -7.06 -18.18
C TYR A 173 -7.95 -8.33 -17.78
N ILE A 174 -8.05 -8.56 -16.46
CA ILE A 174 -8.61 -9.80 -15.94
C ILE A 174 -10.14 -9.71 -15.78
N GLY A 175 -10.68 -8.50 -15.56
CA GLY A 175 -12.11 -8.22 -15.41
C GLY A 175 -12.38 -7.11 -14.40
N HIS A 176 -13.64 -6.71 -14.24
CA HIS A 176 -14.07 -5.63 -13.32
C HIS A 176 -14.46 -6.13 -11.93
N ALA A 177 -14.52 -7.44 -11.73
CA ALA A 177 -14.98 -8.07 -10.50
C ALA A 177 -13.79 -8.60 -9.67
N PRO A 178 -13.88 -8.60 -8.32
CA PRO A 178 -12.81 -9.12 -7.45
C PRO A 178 -12.47 -10.60 -7.67
N GLY A 179 -13.41 -11.38 -8.21
CA GLY A 179 -13.22 -12.80 -8.54
C GLY A 179 -12.76 -13.07 -9.98
N ALA A 180 -12.43 -12.04 -10.75
CA ALA A 180 -12.01 -12.19 -12.12
C ALA A 180 -10.67 -12.96 -12.20
N ARG A 181 -10.63 -13.99 -13.06
CA ARG A 181 -9.44 -14.85 -13.23
C ARG A 181 -8.95 -14.76 -14.68
N LEU A 182 -7.63 -14.81 -14.85
CA LEU A 182 -7.00 -14.96 -16.16
C LEU A 182 -7.52 -16.26 -16.76
N GLN A 183 -8.30 -16.17 -17.83
CA GLN A 183 -8.76 -17.37 -18.54
C GLN A 183 -7.64 -17.87 -19.45
N PRO A 184 -7.18 -19.12 -19.30
CA PRO A 184 -6.29 -19.76 -20.28
C PRO A 184 -6.95 -19.78 -21.66
N GLU A 185 -6.17 -19.80 -22.75
CA GLU A 185 -6.55 -19.42 -24.13
C GLU A 185 -7.70 -20.20 -24.83
N ALA A 186 -8.50 -20.99 -24.12
CA ALA A 186 -9.69 -21.65 -24.63
C ALA A 186 -10.97 -21.02 -24.04
N ILE A 187 -11.37 -19.85 -24.56
CA ILE A 187 -12.65 -19.23 -24.21
C ILE A 187 -13.80 -20.08 -24.76
N HIS A 188 -14.71 -20.49 -23.87
CA HIS A 188 -15.95 -21.22 -24.19
C HIS A 188 -16.83 -20.45 -25.20
N GLU A 189 -17.47 -21.15 -26.13
CA GLU A 189 -18.20 -20.58 -27.29
C GLU A 189 -19.26 -19.52 -26.92
N LYS A 190 -19.92 -19.69 -25.77
CA LYS A 190 -20.89 -18.72 -25.22
C LYS A 190 -20.26 -17.36 -24.86
N THR A 191 -18.99 -17.34 -24.48
CA THR A 191 -18.27 -16.10 -24.14
C THR A 191 -17.80 -15.37 -25.40
N LYS A 192 -17.42 -16.10 -26.47
CA LYS A 192 -17.14 -15.51 -27.79
C LYS A 192 -18.35 -14.75 -28.34
N TYR A 193 -19.56 -15.33 -28.22
CA TYR A 193 -20.79 -14.69 -28.66
C TYR A 193 -21.05 -13.34 -27.94
N ARG A 194 -20.82 -13.28 -26.62
CA ARG A 194 -20.95 -12.03 -25.84
C ARG A 194 -19.88 -11.00 -26.19
N MET A 195 -18.65 -11.44 -26.47
CA MET A 195 -17.55 -10.56 -26.86
C MET A 195 -17.81 -9.92 -28.23
N HIS A 196 -18.31 -10.67 -29.22
CA HIS A 196 -18.77 -10.10 -30.49
C HIS A 196 -19.90 -9.07 -30.29
N GLY A 197 -20.85 -9.35 -29.39
CA GLY A 197 -21.92 -8.40 -29.04
C GLY A 197 -21.45 -7.10 -28.38
N LEU A 198 -20.20 -7.06 -27.89
CA LEU A 198 -19.56 -5.87 -27.28
C LEU A 198 -18.56 -5.18 -28.23
N GLY A 199 -18.53 -5.56 -29.51
CA GLY A 199 -17.59 -4.99 -30.49
C GLY A 199 -16.13 -5.42 -30.30
N VAL A 200 -15.91 -6.57 -29.64
CA VAL A 200 -14.58 -7.16 -29.46
C VAL A 200 -14.31 -8.15 -30.58
N GLU A 201 -13.27 -7.89 -31.37
CA GLU A 201 -12.90 -8.72 -32.52
C GLU A 201 -11.61 -9.52 -32.24
N GLN A 202 -11.62 -10.79 -32.64
CA GLN A 202 -10.45 -11.66 -32.57
C GLN A 202 -9.70 -11.58 -33.90
N TYR A 203 -8.39 -11.30 -33.85
CA TYR A 203 -7.54 -11.35 -35.04
C TYR A 203 -6.26 -12.12 -34.76
N ARG A 204 -5.66 -12.64 -35.82
CA ARG A 204 -4.45 -13.48 -35.73
C ARG A 204 -3.26 -12.69 -36.23
N PHE A 205 -2.22 -12.58 -35.40
CA PHE A 205 -0.94 -12.01 -35.78
C PHE A 205 0.16 -13.04 -35.48
N GLY A 206 0.65 -13.67 -36.54
CA GLY A 206 1.59 -14.79 -36.44
C GLY A 206 0.95 -16.05 -35.82
N PRO A 207 1.67 -16.82 -34.99
CA PRO A 207 1.13 -18.02 -34.36
C PRO A 207 0.08 -17.72 -33.28
N ASN A 208 -0.03 -16.45 -32.84
CA ASN A 208 -0.78 -16.06 -31.66
C ASN A 208 -2.09 -15.35 -32.01
N TRP A 209 -3.08 -15.55 -31.15
CA TRP A 209 -4.38 -14.87 -31.20
C TRP A 209 -4.34 -13.60 -30.38
N HIS A 210 -4.94 -12.54 -30.92
CA HIS A 210 -5.05 -11.22 -30.29
C HIS A 210 -6.51 -10.77 -30.30
N TRP A 211 -6.84 -9.85 -29.39
CA TRP A 211 -8.18 -9.30 -29.24
C TRP A 211 -8.12 -7.78 -29.30
N THR A 212 -8.90 -7.15 -30.18
CA THR A 212 -9.12 -5.70 -30.20
C THR A 212 -10.52 -5.39 -29.70
N LEU A 213 -10.70 -4.19 -29.14
CA LEU A 213 -11.99 -3.64 -28.77
C LEU A 213 -12.11 -2.29 -29.47
N ASP A 214 -13.22 -2.06 -30.18
CA ASP A 214 -13.46 -0.77 -30.84
C ASP A 214 -13.49 0.35 -29.79
N GLU A 215 -12.50 1.23 -29.84
CA GLU A 215 -12.29 2.33 -28.89
C GLU A 215 -13.47 3.31 -28.84
N SER A 216 -14.35 3.29 -29.85
CA SER A 216 -15.56 4.13 -29.88
C SER A 216 -16.62 3.71 -28.83
N ALA A 217 -16.60 2.46 -28.36
CA ALA A 217 -17.57 1.88 -27.42
C ALA A 217 -17.24 2.10 -25.94
N VAL A 218 -16.02 2.49 -25.60
CA VAL A 218 -15.57 2.66 -24.19
C VAL A 218 -15.56 4.13 -23.80
N LYS A 219 -16.76 4.72 -23.66
CA LYS A 219 -16.91 6.14 -23.27
C LYS A 219 -17.08 6.43 -21.78
N SER A 220 -16.88 5.49 -20.84
CA SER A 220 -17.20 5.79 -19.43
C SER A 220 -16.43 5.05 -18.33
N ILE A 221 -15.20 4.56 -18.55
CA ILE A 221 -14.39 4.01 -17.43
C ILE A 221 -13.02 4.68 -17.37
N PRO A 222 -12.72 5.50 -16.35
CA PRO A 222 -11.39 6.09 -16.19
C PRO A 222 -10.41 5.18 -15.43
N ARG A 223 -9.17 5.13 -15.97
CA ARG A 223 -7.86 4.67 -15.44
C ARG A 223 -7.63 3.15 -15.47
N ILE A 224 -6.53 2.62 -16.03
CA ILE A 224 -5.12 3.06 -15.98
C ILE A 224 -4.52 3.01 -17.39
N ARG A 225 -4.09 4.16 -17.93
CA ARG A 225 -3.14 4.21 -19.06
C ARG A 225 -1.81 4.66 -18.47
N PRO A 226 -0.71 3.90 -18.56
CA PRO A 226 0.60 4.51 -18.33
C PRO A 226 0.77 5.61 -19.36
N ASN A 227 1.09 6.82 -18.90
CA ASN A 227 1.49 7.89 -19.80
C ASN A 227 2.76 7.41 -20.53
N PRO A 228 2.83 7.42 -21.88
CA PRO A 228 4.04 7.00 -22.59
C PRO A 228 5.31 7.75 -22.12
N ALA A 229 5.16 8.97 -21.59
CA ALA A 229 6.25 9.73 -20.99
C ALA A 229 6.73 9.19 -19.61
N THR A 230 5.86 8.57 -18.80
CA THR A 230 6.30 8.00 -17.52
C THR A 230 7.17 6.77 -17.72
N SER A 231 6.99 6.01 -18.82
CA SER A 231 7.89 4.90 -19.12
C SER A 231 9.31 5.36 -19.47
N LEU A 232 9.46 6.55 -20.05
CA LEU A 232 10.74 7.05 -20.57
C LEU A 232 11.58 7.72 -19.47
N LEU A 233 10.96 8.56 -18.63
CA LEU A 233 11.61 9.14 -17.45
C LEU A 233 11.96 8.07 -16.41
N TYR A 234 11.06 7.11 -16.19
CA TYR A 234 11.30 5.96 -15.31
C TYR A 234 12.36 5.00 -15.89
N GLN A 235 12.41 4.81 -17.22
CA GLN A 235 13.52 4.10 -17.87
C GLN A 235 14.87 4.80 -17.66
N GLN A 236 14.92 6.13 -17.68
CA GLN A 236 16.16 6.88 -17.39
C GLN A 236 16.59 6.73 -15.93
N LEU A 237 15.64 6.71 -14.99
CA LEU A 237 15.93 6.64 -13.55
C LEU A 237 16.22 5.21 -13.04
N CYS A 238 15.52 4.20 -13.57
CA CYS A 238 15.57 2.81 -13.08
C CYS A 238 16.12 1.79 -14.09
N GLY A 239 16.33 2.18 -15.35
CA GLY A 239 16.72 1.27 -16.44
C GLY A 239 18.18 0.80 -16.44
N ASN A 240 19.00 1.24 -15.49
CA ASN A 240 20.43 0.88 -15.41
C ASN A 240 20.76 -0.25 -14.42
N ARG A 241 19.78 -0.95 -13.84
CA ARG A 241 20.08 -2.28 -13.26
C ARG A 241 20.23 -3.28 -14.41
N ALA A 242 21.42 -3.28 -15.00
CA ALA A 242 21.91 -4.43 -15.74
C ALA A 242 21.66 -5.67 -14.88
N ILE A 243 21.01 -6.66 -15.46
CA ILE A 243 20.90 -8.01 -14.92
C ILE A 243 22.33 -8.53 -14.81
N GLY A 244 22.96 -8.26 -13.66
CA GLY A 244 24.24 -8.83 -13.28
C GLY A 244 23.96 -10.25 -12.86
N THR A 245 24.33 -11.20 -13.70
CA THR A 245 24.47 -12.61 -13.34
C THR A 245 25.39 -12.74 -12.13
N LYS A 246 24.85 -13.24 -11.02
CA LYS A 246 25.56 -14.09 -10.06
C LYS A 246 24.63 -15.19 -9.62
#